data_AF-A0A4U5MRG9-F1
#
_entry.id   AF-A0A4U5MRG9-F1
#
_cell.length_a   1.000
_cell.length_b   1.000
_cell.length_c   1.000
_cell.angle_alpha   90.00
_cell.angle_beta   90.00
_cell.angle_gamma   90.00
#
_symmetry.space_group_name_H-M   'P 1'
#
loop_
_entity.id
_entity.type
_entity.pdbx_description
1 polymer ?
#
loop_
_entity_poly.entity_id
_entity_poly.type
_entity_poly.pdbx_seq_one_letter_code
_entity_poly.pdbx_strand_id
1 'polypeptide(L)'
;MLIEVVYAECAFSALVYLITVVLLFYIFKLKSVKSLWKNSPPLLMLFLSTFILAVEHWKTVVLWIFVLAGLVTYPMDPVYTRIDQIASFWSKWFYDAATIGIFLQRVFLLVYPSRLVLNRKLAVVIVFLEVLIPILLVGVFQGLNLMNGARKTASGSGSGLGREGDFLSKIVDLQISFQVVLL
;
A
#
# COMPACT_ATOMS: atom_id res chain seq x y z
N MET A 1 -4.80 -12.24 25.33
CA MET A 1 -3.62 -12.55 24.50
C MET A 1 -2.39 -12.05 25.25
N LEU A 2 -1.36 -12.87 25.42
CA LEU A 2 -0.14 -12.44 26.12
C LEU A 2 0.55 -11.36 25.30
N ILE A 3 0.92 -10.24 25.92
CA ILE A 3 1.60 -9.11 25.26
C ILE A 3 2.90 -9.56 24.56
N GLU A 4 3.55 -10.58 25.11
CA GLU A 4 4.74 -11.23 24.57
C GLU A 4 4.51 -11.82 23.16
N VAL A 5 3.33 -12.37 22.89
CA VAL A 5 2.98 -12.94 21.58
C VAL A 5 2.92 -11.82 20.55
N VAL A 6 2.30 -10.69 20.88
CA VAL A 6 2.20 -9.52 19.99
C VAL A 6 3.59 -8.97 19.66
N TYR A 7 4.49 -8.90 20.67
CA TYR A 7 5.87 -8.50 20.43
C TYR A 7 6.62 -9.47 19.52
N ALA A 8 6.45 -10.78 19.71
CA ALA A 8 7.07 -11.80 18.86
C ALA A 8 6.58 -11.70 17.41
N GLU A 9 5.28 -11.54 17.20
CA GLU A 9 4.66 -11.35 15.86
C GLU A 9 5.16 -10.08 15.17
N CYS A 10 5.23 -8.96 15.90
CA CYS A 10 5.75 -7.70 15.37
C CYS A 10 7.24 -7.82 15.02
N ALA A 11 8.05 -8.40 15.91
CA ALA A 11 9.49 -8.56 15.68
C ALA A 11 9.77 -9.47 14.48
N PHE A 12 9.03 -10.59 14.37
CA PHE A 12 9.13 -11.49 13.24
C PHE A 12 8.74 -10.80 11.93
N SER A 13 7.62 -10.08 11.91
CA SER A 13 7.17 -9.30 10.76
C SER A 13 8.23 -8.27 10.33
N ALA A 14 8.78 -7.50 11.27
CA ALA A 14 9.83 -6.52 10.99
C ALA A 14 11.07 -7.16 10.37
N LEU A 15 11.48 -8.33 10.87
CA LEU A 15 12.61 -9.07 10.34
C LEU A 15 12.35 -9.56 8.91
N VAL A 16 11.16 -10.09 8.62
CA VAL A 16 10.78 -10.54 7.27
C VAL A 16 10.77 -9.37 6.27
N TYR A 17 10.21 -8.21 6.64
CA TYR A 17 10.23 -7.04 5.76
C TYR A 17 11.65 -6.51 5.56
N LEU A 18 12.49 -6.50 6.60
CA LEU A 18 13.89 -6.08 6.47
C LEU A 18 14.67 -7.01 5.52
N ILE A 19 14.52 -8.33 5.66
CA ILE A 19 15.12 -9.31 4.74
C ILE A 19 14.66 -9.05 3.31
N THR A 20 13.36 -8.80 3.11
CA THR A 20 12.79 -8.52 1.79
C THR A 20 13.41 -7.28 1.16
N VAL A 21 13.55 -6.19 1.93
CA VAL A 21 14.20 -4.94 1.48
C VAL A 21 15.66 -5.17 1.09
N VAL A 22 16.42 -5.91 1.93
CA VAL A 22 17.84 -6.24 1.66
C VAL A 22 17.99 -7.09 0.40
N LEU A 23 17.14 -8.11 0.23
CA LEU A 23 17.16 -8.97 -0.96
C LEU A 23 16.82 -8.18 -2.24
N LEU A 24 15.83 -7.30 -2.20
CA LEU A 24 15.48 -6.46 -3.34
C LEU A 24 16.60 -5.48 -3.70
N PHE A 25 17.23 -4.88 -2.68
CA PHE A 25 18.41 -4.03 -2.91
C PHE A 25 19.57 -4.81 -3.54
N TYR A 26 19.81 -6.04 -3.06
CA TYR A 26 20.82 -6.93 -3.63
C TYR A 26 20.48 -7.31 -5.09
N ILE A 27 19.21 -7.57 -5.41
CA ILE A 27 18.77 -7.82 -6.80
C ILE A 27 19.04 -6.61 -7.70
N PHE A 28 18.76 -5.38 -7.23
CA PHE A 28 19.06 -4.15 -7.98
C PHE A 28 20.56 -3.89 -8.13
N LYS A 29 21.39 -4.40 -7.22
CA LYS A 29 22.85 -4.38 -7.36
C LYS A 29 23.35 -5.39 -8.39
N LEU A 30 22.80 -6.60 -8.40
CA LEU A 30 23.17 -7.65 -9.36
C LEU A 30 22.71 -7.33 -10.79
N LYS A 31 21.52 -6.77 -10.95
CA LYS A 31 20.98 -6.36 -12.25
C LYS A 31 20.65 -4.88 -12.23
N SER A 32 21.34 -4.12 -13.08
CA SER A 32 21.07 -2.70 -13.21
C SER A 32 19.60 -2.45 -13.59
N VAL A 33 19.01 -1.41 -13.01
CA VAL A 33 17.64 -0.97 -13.29
C VAL A 33 17.42 -0.78 -14.79
N LYS A 34 18.43 -0.23 -15.50
CA LYS A 34 18.41 -0.05 -16.96
C LYS A 34 18.33 -1.40 -17.70
N SER A 35 19.01 -2.44 -17.21
CA SER A 35 18.94 -3.78 -17.79
C SER A 35 17.59 -4.43 -17.54
N LEU A 36 17.06 -4.36 -16.31
CA LEU A 36 15.74 -4.87 -15.98
C LEU A 36 14.63 -4.21 -16.82
N TRP A 37 14.68 -2.88 -16.96
CA TRP A 37 13.72 -2.14 -17.80
C TRP A 37 13.78 -2.56 -19.27
N LYS A 38 14.98 -2.80 -19.82
CA LYS A 38 15.12 -3.24 -21.21
C LYS A 38 14.57 -4.64 -21.44
N ASN A 39 14.68 -5.52 -20.45
CA ASN A 39 14.28 -6.92 -20.56
C ASN A 39 12.78 -7.13 -20.26
N SER A 40 12.28 -6.57 -19.16
CA SER A 40 10.88 -6.69 -18.75
C SER A 40 10.47 -5.51 -17.86
N PRO A 41 9.87 -4.44 -18.45
CA PRO A 41 9.39 -3.29 -17.70
C PRO A 41 8.40 -3.64 -16.56
N PRO A 42 7.38 -4.51 -16.75
CA PRO A 42 6.44 -4.87 -15.68
C PRO A 42 7.11 -5.59 -14.51
N LEU A 43 8.14 -6.40 -14.77
CA LEU A 43 8.91 -7.05 -13.71
C LEU A 43 9.68 -6.03 -12.87
N LEU A 44 10.23 -4.98 -13.49
CA LEU A 44 10.85 -3.89 -12.73
C LEU A 44 9.83 -3.19 -11.84
N MET A 45 8.65 -2.89 -12.38
CA MET A 45 7.56 -2.25 -11.62
C MET A 45 7.14 -3.10 -10.43
N LEU A 46 7.04 -4.42 -10.60
CA LEU A 46 6.76 -5.34 -9.50
C LEU A 46 7.85 -5.31 -8.41
N PHE A 47 9.13 -5.30 -8.78
CA PHE A 47 10.19 -5.19 -7.78
C PHE A 47 10.17 -3.84 -7.05
N LEU A 48 9.89 -2.76 -7.78
CA LEU A 48 9.80 -1.43 -7.19
C LEU A 48 8.60 -1.30 -6.26
N SER A 49 7.44 -1.83 -6.65
CA SER A 49 6.22 -1.82 -5.83
C SER A 49 6.38 -2.69 -4.58
N THR A 50 6.97 -3.88 -4.73
CA THR A 50 7.29 -4.76 -3.60
C THR A 50 8.27 -4.09 -2.64
N PHE A 51 9.26 -3.35 -3.16
CA PHE A 51 10.21 -2.60 -2.33
C PHE A 51 9.52 -1.51 -1.52
N ILE A 52 8.68 -0.68 -2.18
CA ILE A 52 7.94 0.40 -1.51
C ILE A 52 7.01 -0.20 -0.43
N LEU A 53 6.28 -1.26 -0.76
CA LEU A 53 5.37 -1.93 0.15
C LEU A 53 6.10 -2.55 1.36
N ALA A 54 7.26 -3.17 1.14
CA ALA A 54 8.07 -3.74 2.23
C ALA A 54 8.63 -2.65 3.16
N VAL A 55 9.08 -1.52 2.61
CA VAL A 55 9.56 -0.37 3.42
C VAL A 55 8.41 0.24 4.23
N GLU A 56 7.23 0.39 3.62
CA GLU A 56 6.06 0.94 4.29
C GLU A 56 5.59 0.04 5.44
N HIS A 57 5.44 -1.27 5.19
CA HIS A 57 5.09 -2.21 6.25
C HIS A 57 6.16 -2.31 7.34
N TRP A 58 7.45 -2.31 6.98
CA TRP A 58 8.52 -2.30 7.97
C TRP A 58 8.42 -1.08 8.89
N LYS A 59 8.23 0.12 8.32
CA LYS A 59 8.03 1.36 9.07
C LYS A 59 6.83 1.25 10.01
N THR A 60 5.70 0.75 9.51
CA THR A 60 4.46 0.59 10.27
C THR A 60 4.64 -0.38 11.43
N VAL A 61 5.28 -1.53 11.22
CA VAL A 61 5.56 -2.50 12.29
C VAL A 61 6.51 -1.93 13.35
N VAL A 62 7.58 -1.23 12.94
CA VAL A 62 8.51 -0.58 13.87
C VAL A 62 7.79 0.48 14.72
N LEU A 63 6.91 1.26 14.09
CA LEU A 63 6.09 2.25 14.80
C LEU A 63 5.19 1.59 15.85
N TRP A 64 4.55 0.48 15.52
CA TRP A 64 3.73 -0.28 16.48
C TRP A 64 4.55 -0.85 17.64
N ILE A 65 5.78 -1.31 17.39
CA ILE A 65 6.69 -1.73 18.46
C ILE A 65 6.96 -0.55 19.42
N PHE A 66 7.18 0.67 18.90
CA PHE A 66 7.38 1.85 19.75
C PHE A 66 6.13 2.26 20.53
N VAL A 67 4.95 2.10 19.95
CA VAL A 67 3.67 2.31 20.66
C VAL A 67 3.52 1.30 21.80
N LEU A 68 3.76 0.01 21.54
CA LEU A 68 3.67 -1.04 22.55
C LEU A 68 4.71 -0.85 23.69
N ALA A 69 5.89 -0.32 23.36
CA ALA A 69 6.93 -0.01 24.32
C ALA A 69 6.67 1.27 25.14
N GLY A 70 5.58 2.00 24.87
CA GLY A 70 5.25 3.26 25.52
C GLY A 70 6.17 4.43 25.13
N LEU A 71 6.97 4.29 24.07
CA LEU A 71 7.85 5.33 23.55
C LEU A 71 7.09 6.37 22.71
N VAL A 72 5.95 5.98 22.14
CA VAL A 72 5.06 6.85 21.36
C VAL A 72 3.64 6.76 21.90
N THR A 73 3.02 7.90 22.17
CA THR A 73 1.65 7.97 22.67
C THR A 73 0.65 7.77 21.53
N TYR A 74 -0.35 6.93 21.76
CA TYR A 74 -1.49 6.72 20.88
C TYR A 74 -2.76 7.35 21.51
N PRO A 75 -3.65 8.00 20.74
CA PRO A 75 -3.60 8.21 19.30
C PRO A 75 -2.48 9.17 18.89
N MET A 76 -1.79 8.86 17.79
CA MET A 76 -0.87 9.82 17.16
C MET A 76 -1.66 10.98 16.56
N ASP A 77 -0.93 12.04 16.16
CA ASP A 77 -1.51 13.17 15.44
C ASP A 77 -2.44 12.67 14.31
N PRO A 78 -3.70 13.11 14.24
CA PRO A 78 -4.63 12.78 13.17
C PRO A 78 -4.08 13.01 11.76
N VAL A 79 -3.16 13.96 11.60
CA VAL A 79 -2.48 14.22 10.33
C VAL A 79 -1.53 13.07 9.99
N TYR A 80 -0.72 12.61 10.95
CA TYR A 80 0.23 11.51 10.74
C TYR A 80 -0.50 10.21 10.38
N THR A 81 -1.51 9.84 11.16
CA THR A 81 -2.32 8.63 10.91
C THR A 81 -2.99 8.66 9.53
N ARG A 82 -3.47 9.82 9.09
CA ARG A 82 -4.05 9.99 7.75
C ARG A 82 -3.00 9.82 6.64
N ILE A 83 -1.83 10.43 6.79
CA ILE A 83 -0.74 10.30 5.81
C ILE A 83 -0.31 8.84 5.69
N ASP A 84 -0.18 8.15 6.82
CA ASP A 84 0.21 6.75 6.88
C ASP A 84 -0.81 5.85 6.17
N GLN A 85 -2.10 5.98 6.50
CA GLN A 85 -3.18 5.25 5.84
C GLN A 85 -3.23 5.48 4.32
N ILE A 86 -3.02 6.72 3.88
CA ILE A 86 -2.95 7.05 2.45
C ILE A 86 -1.74 6.35 1.83
N ALA A 87 -0.56 6.44 2.45
CA ALA A 87 0.66 5.82 1.94
C ALA A 87 0.54 4.28 1.85
N SER A 88 -0.03 3.61 2.86
CA SER A 88 -0.24 2.15 2.83
C SER A 88 -1.22 1.77 1.71
N PHE A 89 -2.32 2.53 1.56
CA PHE A 89 -3.29 2.30 0.51
C PHE A 89 -2.68 2.45 -0.89
N TRP A 90 -1.90 3.50 -1.12
CA TRP A 90 -1.18 3.73 -2.38
C TRP A 90 -0.19 2.61 -2.68
N SER A 91 0.61 2.22 -1.69
CA SER A 91 1.64 1.18 -1.86
C SER A 91 1.03 -0.15 -2.23
N LYS A 92 -0.08 -0.53 -1.57
CA LYS A 92 -0.82 -1.76 -1.88
C LYS A 92 -1.45 -1.73 -3.27
N TRP A 93 -2.12 -0.62 -3.64
CA TRP A 93 -2.71 -0.48 -4.97
C TRP A 93 -1.67 -0.56 -6.09
N PHE A 94 -0.51 0.04 -5.87
CA PHE A 94 0.60 0.01 -6.83
C PHE A 94 1.18 -1.41 -6.98
N TYR A 95 1.25 -2.18 -5.88
CA TYR A 95 1.65 -3.59 -5.92
C TYR A 95 0.64 -4.47 -6.66
N ASP A 96 -0.66 -4.30 -6.39
CA ASP A 96 -1.71 -5.06 -7.05
C ASP A 96 -1.74 -4.76 -8.56
N ALA A 97 -1.59 -3.48 -8.94
CA ALA A 97 -1.50 -3.07 -10.34
C ALA A 97 -0.29 -3.71 -11.05
N ALA A 98 0.90 -3.67 -10.44
CA ALA A 98 2.10 -4.31 -11.00
C ALA A 98 1.95 -5.83 -11.14
N THR A 99 1.21 -6.47 -10.22
CA THR A 99 0.92 -7.91 -10.25
C THR A 99 -0.03 -8.27 -11.40
N ILE A 100 -1.07 -7.46 -11.62
CA ILE A 100 -1.96 -7.61 -12.79
C ILE A 100 -1.16 -7.39 -14.08
N GLY A 101 -0.27 -6.41 -14.07
CA GLY A 101 0.64 -6.07 -15.15
C GLY A 101 1.50 -7.23 -15.64
N ILE A 102 2.25 -7.85 -14.72
CA ILE A 102 3.09 -9.00 -15.04
C ILE A 102 2.26 -10.21 -15.46
N PHE A 103 1.07 -10.39 -14.89
CA PHE A 103 0.15 -11.46 -15.28
C PHE A 103 -0.32 -11.29 -16.73
N LEU A 104 -0.77 -10.08 -17.10
CA LEU A 104 -1.14 -9.75 -18.47
C LEU A 104 0.03 -9.97 -19.43
N GLN A 105 1.23 -9.49 -19.09
CA GLN A 105 2.43 -9.70 -19.90
C GLN A 105 2.69 -11.21 -20.15
N ARG A 106 2.56 -12.05 -19.12
CA ARG A 106 2.74 -13.51 -19.24
C ARG A 106 1.68 -14.16 -20.12
N VAL A 107 0.41 -13.77 -19.97
CA VAL A 107 -0.69 -14.25 -20.83
C VAL A 107 -0.41 -13.88 -22.30
N PHE A 108 0.00 -12.64 -22.58
CA PHE A 108 0.34 -12.22 -23.95
C PHE A 108 1.52 -13.00 -24.55
N LEU A 109 2.56 -13.28 -23.76
CA LEU A 109 3.69 -14.09 -24.22
C LEU A 109 3.30 -15.53 -24.57
N LEU A 110 2.36 -16.12 -23.82
CA LEU A 110 1.84 -17.46 -24.10
C LEU A 110 0.95 -17.50 -25.35
N VAL A 111 0.13 -16.47 -25.57
CA VAL A 111 -0.78 -16.42 -26.73
C VAL A 111 -0.04 -16.06 -28.02
N TYR A 112 0.99 -15.19 -27.96
CA TYR A 112 1.71 -14.69 -29.13
C TYR A 112 3.24 -14.82 -29.01
N PRO A 113 3.78 -16.06 -29.02
CA PRO A 113 5.22 -16.31 -28.80
C PRO A 113 6.13 -15.70 -29.87
N SER A 114 5.65 -15.53 -31.11
CA SER A 114 6.46 -15.08 -32.26
C SER A 114 6.64 -13.55 -32.38
N ARG A 115 5.94 -12.74 -31.57
CA ARG A 115 5.90 -11.27 -31.74
C ARG A 115 6.70 -10.48 -30.70
N LEU A 116 7.98 -10.80 -30.53
CA LEU A 116 8.87 -10.21 -29.52
C LEU A 116 8.92 -8.66 -29.51
N VAL A 117 8.89 -8.03 -30.69
CA VAL A 117 8.92 -6.55 -30.82
C VAL A 117 7.58 -5.92 -30.41
N LEU A 118 6.45 -6.55 -30.76
CA LEU A 118 5.12 -6.10 -30.34
C LEU A 118 4.97 -6.21 -28.82
N ASN A 119 5.54 -7.27 -28.23
CA ASN A 119 5.53 -7.52 -26.79
C ASN A 119 6.22 -6.39 -26.00
N ARG A 120 7.27 -5.76 -26.56
CA ARG A 120 7.95 -4.64 -25.89
C ARG A 120 7.10 -3.36 -25.88
N LYS A 121 6.47 -3.00 -27.01
CA LYS A 121 5.56 -1.84 -27.06
C LYS A 121 4.38 -2.04 -26.14
N LEU A 122 3.81 -3.25 -26.17
CA LEU A 122 2.69 -3.63 -25.31
C LEU A 122 3.08 -3.60 -23.83
N ALA A 123 4.27 -4.09 -23.45
CA ALA A 123 4.75 -4.00 -22.06
C ALA A 123 4.85 -2.57 -21.55
N VAL A 124 5.29 -1.60 -22.38
CA VAL A 124 5.32 -0.19 -22.01
C VAL A 124 3.90 0.37 -21.83
N VAL A 125 2.96 -0.02 -22.70
CA VAL A 125 1.54 0.38 -22.56
C VAL A 125 0.93 -0.20 -21.29
N ILE A 126 1.21 -1.47 -20.96
CA ILE A 126 0.73 -2.08 -19.70
C ILE A 126 1.30 -1.29 -18.52
N VAL A 127 2.61 -1.04 -18.45
CA VAL A 127 3.20 -0.24 -17.36
C VAL A 127 2.57 1.16 -17.26
N PHE A 128 2.29 1.80 -18.40
CA PHE A 128 1.63 3.11 -18.39
C PHE A 128 0.21 3.02 -17.80
N LEU A 129 -0.57 2.00 -18.19
CA LEU A 129 -1.91 1.77 -17.65
C LEU A 129 -1.89 1.38 -16.16
N GLU A 130 -0.92 0.56 -15.75
CA GLU A 130 -0.69 0.17 -14.35
C GLU A 130 -0.41 1.37 -13.44
N VAL A 131 0.21 2.42 -13.96
CA VAL A 131 0.48 3.65 -13.20
C VAL A 131 -0.72 4.59 -13.26
N LEU A 132 -1.29 4.78 -14.46
CA LEU A 132 -2.36 5.75 -14.68
C LEU A 132 -3.66 5.36 -13.97
N ILE A 133 -4.08 4.08 -14.04
CA ILE A 133 -5.35 3.64 -13.48
C ILE A 133 -5.40 3.83 -11.95
N PRO A 134 -4.41 3.38 -11.15
CA PRO A 134 -4.39 3.64 -9.72
C PRO A 134 -4.35 5.13 -9.39
N ILE A 135 -3.60 5.95 -10.13
CA ILE A 135 -3.57 7.40 -9.89
C ILE A 135 -4.97 8.01 -10.04
N LEU A 136 -5.68 7.65 -11.10
CA LEU A 136 -7.04 8.14 -11.34
C LEU A 136 -8.02 7.66 -10.27
N LEU A 137 -8.00 6.37 -9.93
CA LEU A 137 -8.90 5.79 -8.94
C LEU A 137 -8.67 6.37 -7.54
N VAL A 138 -7.41 6.48 -7.12
CA VAL A 138 -7.08 7.08 -5.82
C VAL A 138 -7.42 8.57 -5.80
N GLY A 139 -7.15 9.29 -6.89
CA GLY A 139 -7.54 10.70 -7.03
C GLY A 139 -9.05 10.91 -6.89
N VAL A 140 -9.85 10.08 -7.55
CA VAL A 140 -11.32 10.12 -7.43
C VAL A 140 -11.75 9.80 -6.00
N PHE A 141 -11.20 8.74 -5.39
CA PHE A 141 -11.53 8.34 -4.02
C PHE A 141 -11.18 9.44 -3.00
N GLN A 142 -10.00 10.04 -3.10
CA GLN A 142 -9.59 11.17 -2.26
C GLN A 142 -10.49 12.39 -2.47
N GLY A 143 -10.84 12.71 -3.72
CA GLY A 143 -11.77 13.79 -4.06
C GLY A 143 -13.14 13.59 -3.41
N LEU A 144 -13.70 12.39 -3.51
CA LEU A 144 -14.98 12.04 -2.87
C LEU A 144 -14.91 12.15 -1.34
N ASN A 145 -13.81 11.71 -0.73
CA ASN A 145 -13.62 11.82 0.73
C ASN A 145 -13.54 13.28 1.19
N LEU A 146 -12.86 14.15 0.44
CA LEU A 146 -12.80 15.58 0.73
C LEU A 146 -14.18 16.25 0.60
N MET A 147 -14.93 15.92 -0.44
CA MET A 147 -16.29 16.43 -0.63
C MET A 147 -17.24 16.00 0.50
N ASN A 148 -17.14 14.75 0.94
CA ASN A 148 -17.95 14.25 2.07
C ASN A 148 -17.57 14.91 3.40
N GLY A 149 -16.28 15.20 3.62
CA GLY A 149 -15.81 15.95 4.78
C GLY A 149 -16.31 17.40 4.80
N ALA A 150 -16.30 18.07 3.65
CA ALA A 150 -16.82 19.44 3.50
C ALA A 150 -18.33 19.53 3.75
N ARG A 151 -19.11 18.53 3.29
CA ARG A 151 -20.55 18.47 3.58
C ARG A 151 -20.85 18.32 5.06
N LYS A 152 -20.11 17.46 5.78
CA LYS A 152 -20.30 17.24 7.22
C LYS A 152 -20.01 18.50 8.05
N THR A 153 -18.98 19.25 7.70
CA THR A 153 -18.66 20.53 8.38
C THR A 153 -19.72 21.60 8.08
N ALA A 154 -20.26 21.64 6.86
CA ALA A 154 -21.37 22.53 6.52
C ALA A 154 -22.69 22.17 7.22
N SER A 155 -22.99 20.87 7.41
CA SER A 155 -24.21 20.41 8.10
C SER A 155 -24.10 20.42 9.62
N GLY A 156 -22.90 20.29 10.19
CA GLY A 156 -22.64 20.24 11.63
C GLY A 156 -22.74 21.58 12.35
N SER A 157 -22.95 22.69 11.63
CA SER A 157 -23.17 24.01 12.25
C SER A 157 -24.61 24.23 12.74
N GLY A 158 -25.51 23.25 12.60
CA GLY A 158 -26.88 23.30 13.09
C GLY A 158 -27.31 22.04 13.84
N SER A 159 -27.32 22.12 15.17
CA SER A 159 -28.09 21.28 16.12
C SER A 159 -27.95 19.74 16.02
N GLY A 160 -27.25 19.11 16.98
CA GLY A 160 -27.34 17.65 17.14
C GLY A 160 -26.31 16.94 18.02
N LEU A 161 -25.92 17.51 19.17
CA LEU A 161 -24.78 17.09 19.99
C LEU A 161 -24.93 15.74 20.76
N GLY A 162 -25.86 14.86 20.41
CA GLY A 162 -26.22 13.71 21.26
C GLY A 162 -26.03 12.31 20.69
N ARG A 163 -25.85 12.14 19.36
CA ARG A 163 -26.04 10.82 18.72
C ARG A 163 -24.93 10.37 17.78
N GLU A 164 -23.96 11.24 17.45
CA GLU A 164 -22.88 10.92 16.50
C GLU A 164 -21.65 10.24 17.13
N GLY A 165 -21.44 10.34 18.45
CA GLY A 165 -20.34 9.65 19.13
C GLY A 165 -20.41 8.12 19.00
N ASP A 166 -21.62 7.59 18.90
CA ASP A 166 -21.88 6.14 18.86
C ASP A 166 -21.65 5.52 17.48
N PHE A 167 -21.73 6.31 16.41
CA PHE A 167 -21.48 5.84 15.04
C PHE A 167 -20.00 5.90 14.66
N LEU A 168 -19.28 6.94 15.11
CA LEU A 168 -17.83 7.04 14.91
C LEU A 168 -17.06 6.00 15.73
N SER A 169 -17.51 5.71 16.96
CA SER A 169 -17.03 4.59 17.77
C SER A 169 -17.16 3.26 17.00
N LYS A 170 -18.33 2.98 16.42
CA LYS A 170 -18.59 1.74 15.66
C LYS A 170 -17.78 1.62 14.36
N ILE A 171 -17.46 2.74 13.69
CA ILE A 171 -16.61 2.71 12.49
C ILE A 171 -15.15 2.47 12.87
N VAL A 172 -14.65 3.09 13.94
CA VAL A 172 -13.29 2.87 14.44
C VAL A 172 -13.13 1.43 14.91
N ASP A 173 -14.13 0.88 15.62
CA ASP A 173 -14.15 -0.53 16.02
C ASP A 173 -14.19 -1.48 14.81
N LEU A 174 -14.96 -1.16 13.75
CA LEU A 174 -14.98 -1.98 12.53
C LEU A 174 -13.64 -1.94 11.80
N GLN A 175 -12.97 -0.79 11.78
CA GLN A 175 -11.69 -0.61 11.09
C GLN A 175 -10.55 -1.29 11.84
N ILE A 176 -10.59 -1.29 13.18
CA ILE A 176 -9.68 -2.08 14.04
C ILE A 176 -9.97 -3.58 13.85
N SER A 177 -11.23 -4.02 13.85
CA SER A 177 -11.57 -5.42 13.57
C SER A 177 -11.11 -5.88 12.17
N PHE A 178 -11.20 -5.03 11.15
CA PHE A 178 -10.70 -5.39 9.81
C PHE A 178 -9.18 -5.49 9.73
N GLN A 179 -8.45 -4.65 10.47
CA GLN A 179 -6.99 -4.76 10.55
C GLN A 179 -6.54 -5.99 11.36
N VAL A 180 -7.30 -6.39 12.39
CA VAL A 180 -7.02 -7.60 13.18
C VAL A 180 -7.38 -8.89 12.42
N VAL A 181 -8.31 -8.85 11.47
CA VAL A 181 -8.69 -10.01 10.64
C VAL A 181 -7.79 -10.18 9.40
N LEU A 182 -7.05 -9.15 9.02
CA LEU A 182 -6.11 -9.16 7.88
C LEU A 182 -4.64 -9.34 8.27
N LEU A 183 -4.35 -9.47 9.57
CA LEU A 183 -3.10 -9.99 10.12
C LEU A 183 -3.30 -11.45 10.51
#